data_AF-A0A7S4PFC3-F1
#
_entry.id   AF-A0A7S4PFC3-F1
#
_cell.length_a   1.000
_cell.length_b   1.000
_cell.length_c   1.000
_cell.angle_alpha   90.00
_cell.angle_beta   90.00
_cell.angle_gamma   90.00
#
_symmetry.space_group_name_H-M   'P 1'
#
loop_
_entity.id
_entity.type
_entity.pdbx_description
1 polymer ?
#
loop_
_entity_poly.entity_id
_entity_poly.type
_entity_poly.pdbx_seq_one_letter_code
_entity_poly.pdbx_strand_id
1 'polypeptide(L)'
;KEFKIQQLFDMEFVVLEELNQSLVVFQGSQPLTNYLKDIGFDTPIWDRAFSVLNDTYMMDVWLYHHPHIIALACIPTALSLCGGEEMGKWSALFTRWLADLTGEESGQNPSNIREEQVWETSRDILASYDFAKQIGLP
;
A
#
# COMPACT_ATOMS: atom_id res chain seq x y z
N LYS A 1 0.68 -12.77 36.19
CA LYS A 1 -0.62 -12.18 36.62
C LYS A 1 -1.67 -12.72 35.70
N GLU A 2 -2.71 -13.37 36.22
CA GLU A 2 -3.81 -13.92 35.42
C GLU A 2 -4.77 -12.78 35.06
N PHE A 3 -5.05 -12.58 33.78
CA PHE A 3 -6.02 -11.59 33.33
C PHE A 3 -7.43 -12.16 33.51
N LYS A 4 -8.29 -11.41 34.21
CA LYS A 4 -9.70 -11.78 34.32
C LYS A 4 -10.44 -11.33 33.06
N ILE A 5 -11.38 -12.14 32.59
CA ILE A 5 -12.16 -11.82 31.38
C ILE A 5 -12.90 -10.47 31.48
N GLN A 6 -13.29 -10.06 32.69
CA GLN A 6 -13.89 -8.74 32.94
C GLN A 6 -12.95 -7.60 32.52
N GLN A 7 -11.65 -7.73 32.79
CA GLN A 7 -10.67 -6.71 32.41
C GLN A 7 -10.50 -6.60 30.89
N LEU A 8 -10.74 -7.70 30.16
CA LEU A 8 -10.73 -7.68 28.69
C LEU A 8 -11.93 -6.90 28.15
N PHE A 9 -13.13 -7.10 28.70
CA PHE A 9 -14.32 -6.35 28.30
C PHE A 9 -14.23 -4.87 28.63
N ASP A 10 -13.68 -4.53 29.80
CA ASP A 10 -13.45 -3.13 30.18
C ASP A 10 -12.48 -2.46 29.19
N MET A 11 -11.41 -3.15 28.77
CA MET A 11 -10.48 -2.64 27.76
C MET A 11 -11.11 -2.54 26.37
N GLU A 12 -11.90 -3.53 25.96
CA GLU A 12 -12.64 -3.50 24.68
C GLU A 12 -13.56 -2.28 24.62
N PHE A 13 -14.32 -2.02 25.68
CA PHE A 13 -15.21 -0.87 25.75
C PHE A 13 -14.46 0.45 25.57
N VAL A 14 -13.33 0.63 26.27
CA VAL A 14 -12.50 1.83 26.14
C VAL A 14 -12.00 2.00 24.70
N VAL A 15 -11.51 0.93 24.06
CA VAL A 15 -11.04 1.00 22.66
C VAL A 15 -12.18 1.37 21.71
N LEU A 16 -13.38 0.79 21.88
CA LEU A 16 -14.54 1.10 21.05
C LEU A 16 -15.02 2.54 21.20
N GLU A 17 -14.96 3.08 22.41
CA GLU A 17 -15.31 4.47 22.71
C GLU A 17 -14.31 5.44 22.08
N GLU A 18 -13.00 5.19 22.23
CA GLU A 18 -11.94 6.01 21.63
C GLU A 18 -11.96 6.00 20.09
N LEU A 19 -12.33 4.87 19.48
CA LEU A 19 -12.51 4.76 18.03
C LEU A 19 -13.84 5.34 17.55
N ASN A 20 -14.68 5.88 18.44
CA ASN A 20 -16.03 6.36 18.15
C ASN A 20 -16.84 5.34 17.31
N GLN A 21 -16.68 4.04 17.62
CA GLN A 21 -17.30 2.91 16.93
C GLN A 21 -17.01 2.80 15.41
N SER A 22 -15.96 3.46 14.91
CA SER A 22 -15.54 3.37 13.51
C SER A 22 -14.72 2.11 13.24
N LEU A 23 -15.38 0.97 13.05
CA LEU A 23 -14.74 -0.36 12.92
C LEU A 23 -14.52 -0.84 11.48
N VAL A 24 -15.12 -0.18 10.49
CA VAL A 24 -15.02 -0.60 9.09
C VAL A 24 -13.88 0.16 8.41
N VAL A 25 -12.86 -0.57 7.96
CA VAL A 25 -11.71 -0.02 7.24
C VAL A 25 -11.55 -0.73 5.90
N PHE A 26 -11.40 0.04 4.83
CA PHE A 26 -11.15 -0.51 3.49
C PHE A 26 -9.70 -0.98 3.35
N GLN A 27 -9.51 -2.23 2.94
CA GLN A 27 -8.18 -2.81 2.75
C GLN A 27 -7.66 -2.61 1.31
N GLY A 28 -6.35 -2.43 1.18
CA GLY A 28 -5.65 -2.26 -0.09
C GLY A 28 -5.40 -3.56 -0.87
N SER A 29 -5.68 -4.73 -0.30
CA SER A 29 -5.39 -6.04 -0.92
C SER A 29 -6.24 -6.31 -2.16
N GLN A 30 -7.52 -5.95 -2.12
CA GLN A 30 -8.44 -6.07 -3.25
C GLN A 30 -8.05 -5.17 -4.43
N PRO A 31 -7.83 -3.85 -4.26
CA PRO A 31 -7.40 -3.00 -5.37
C PRO A 31 -6.02 -3.41 -5.90
N LEU A 32 -5.08 -3.81 -5.03
CA LEU A 32 -3.76 -4.31 -5.46
C LEU A 32 -3.90 -5.50 -6.42
N THR A 33 -4.74 -6.47 -6.06
CA THR A 33 -4.99 -7.66 -6.90
C THR A 33 -5.53 -7.27 -8.28
N ASN A 34 -6.40 -6.26 -8.36
CA ASN A 34 -6.95 -5.81 -9.63
C ASN A 34 -5.87 -5.14 -10.49
N TYR A 35 -5.07 -4.22 -9.90
CA TYR A 35 -3.99 -3.56 -10.62
C TYR A 35 -2.93 -4.54 -11.15
N LEU A 36 -2.51 -5.50 -10.32
CA LEU A 36 -1.51 -6.49 -10.73
C LEU A 36 -2.01 -7.37 -11.90
N LYS A 37 -3.33 -7.68 -11.94
CA LYS A 37 -3.95 -8.39 -13.07
C LYS A 37 -4.00 -7.53 -14.33
N ASP A 38 -4.38 -6.27 -14.18
CA ASP A 38 -4.54 -5.35 -15.31
C ASP A 38 -3.20 -5.01 -15.97
N ILE A 39 -2.11 -4.95 -15.19
CA ILE A 39 -0.76 -4.74 -15.70
C ILE A 39 -0.18 -6.01 -16.36
N GLY A 40 -0.65 -7.18 -15.96
CA GLY A 40 -0.16 -8.48 -16.48
C GLY A 40 1.18 -8.90 -15.87
N PHE A 41 1.39 -8.64 -14.57
CA PHE A 41 2.62 -8.97 -13.86
C PHE A 41 2.77 -10.46 -13.51
N ASP A 42 4.02 -10.95 -13.49
CA ASP A 42 4.37 -12.33 -13.09
C ASP A 42 4.26 -12.55 -11.56
N THR A 43 4.09 -13.79 -11.11
CA THR A 43 3.93 -14.14 -9.69
C THR A 43 4.99 -13.60 -8.69
N PRO A 44 6.30 -13.47 -9.00
CA PRO A 44 7.27 -13.01 -7.99
C PRO A 44 7.11 -11.53 -7.62
N ILE A 45 6.59 -10.69 -8.51
CA ILE A 45 6.31 -9.27 -8.18
C ILE A 45 5.00 -9.15 -7.39
N TRP A 46 4.07 -10.09 -7.55
CA TRP A 46 2.87 -10.16 -6.72
C TRP A 46 3.23 -10.37 -5.26
N ASP A 47 3.99 -11.42 -4.95
CA ASP A 47 4.36 -11.75 -3.57
C ASP A 47 5.10 -10.57 -2.89
N ARG A 48 5.97 -9.87 -3.64
CA ARG A 48 6.66 -8.68 -3.13
C ARG A 48 5.72 -7.50 -2.92
N ALA A 49 4.82 -7.22 -3.86
CA ALA A 49 3.85 -6.13 -3.68
C ALA A 49 2.92 -6.39 -2.50
N PHE A 50 2.53 -7.65 -2.25
CA PHE A 50 1.78 -8.04 -1.06
C PHE A 50 2.62 -7.92 0.22
N SER A 51 3.91 -8.26 0.18
CA SER A 51 4.82 -8.04 1.31
C SER A 51 4.91 -6.56 1.66
N VAL A 52 5.14 -5.69 0.66
CA VAL A 52 5.19 -4.23 0.86
C VAL A 52 3.87 -3.71 1.42
N LEU A 53 2.73 -4.17 0.87
CA LEU A 53 1.42 -3.78 1.38
C LEU A 53 1.24 -4.18 2.85
N ASN A 54 1.69 -5.36 3.25
CA ASN A 54 1.63 -5.78 4.66
C ASN A 54 2.50 -4.89 5.55
N ASP A 55 3.68 -4.50 5.08
CA ASP A 55 4.57 -3.61 5.84
C ASP A 55 3.98 -2.22 6.02
N THR A 56 3.15 -1.73 5.07
CA THR A 56 2.49 -0.42 5.21
C THR A 56 1.58 -0.32 6.44
N TYR A 57 1.10 -1.43 7.02
CA TYR A 57 0.30 -1.39 8.26
C TYR A 57 1.10 -0.96 9.49
N MET A 58 2.44 -1.03 9.43
CA MET A 58 3.33 -0.52 10.47
C MET A 58 3.71 0.95 10.23
N MET A 59 3.13 1.60 9.21
CA MET A 59 3.45 2.95 8.77
C MET A 59 2.23 3.86 8.88
N ASP A 60 2.46 5.16 9.04
CA ASP A 60 1.38 6.16 9.16
C ASP A 60 0.70 6.50 7.82
N VAL A 61 1.09 5.85 6.72
CA VAL A 61 0.62 6.15 5.35
C VAL A 61 -0.90 6.01 5.18
N TRP A 62 -1.54 5.15 5.98
CA TRP A 62 -2.99 4.92 5.97
C TRP A 62 -3.80 6.11 6.51
N LEU A 63 -3.16 7.05 7.21
CA LEU A 63 -3.80 8.26 7.71
C LEU A 63 -3.78 9.40 6.69
N TYR A 64 -2.86 9.36 5.73
CA TYR A 64 -2.64 10.43 4.74
C TYR A 64 -3.17 10.09 3.35
N HIS A 65 -3.16 8.80 2.98
CA HIS A 65 -3.44 8.34 1.63
C HIS A 65 -4.63 7.38 1.59
N HIS A 66 -5.41 7.41 0.51
CA HIS A 66 -6.54 6.48 0.36
C HIS A 66 -6.04 5.05 0.09
N PRO A 67 -6.69 4.00 0.62
CA PRO A 67 -6.33 2.59 0.41
C PRO A 67 -6.02 2.15 -1.03
N HIS A 68 -6.70 2.70 -2.03
CA HIS A 68 -6.46 2.36 -3.43
C HIS A 68 -5.20 3.03 -4.00
N ILE A 69 -4.79 4.18 -3.46
CA ILE A 69 -3.53 4.87 -3.80
C ILE A 69 -2.37 4.16 -3.13
N ILE A 70 -2.52 3.76 -1.86
CA ILE A 70 -1.51 2.97 -1.14
C ILE A 70 -1.25 1.65 -1.87
N ALA A 71 -2.31 0.93 -2.25
CA ALA A 71 -2.20 -0.29 -3.04
C ALA A 71 -1.44 -0.08 -4.36
N LEU A 72 -1.71 1.04 -5.05
CA LEU A 72 -1.03 1.39 -6.29
C LEU A 72 0.45 1.73 -6.07
N ALA A 73 0.76 2.46 -5.00
CA ALA A 73 2.11 2.87 -4.63
C ALA A 73 2.99 1.71 -4.12
N CYS A 74 2.40 0.62 -3.63
CA CYS A 74 3.13 -0.59 -3.24
C CYS A 74 3.87 -1.25 -4.42
N ILE A 75 3.35 -1.10 -5.65
CA ILE A 75 3.94 -1.66 -6.87
C ILE A 75 5.31 -1.04 -7.19
N PRO A 76 5.44 0.29 -7.41
CA PRO A 76 6.73 0.91 -7.69
C PRO A 76 7.71 0.75 -6.52
N THR A 77 7.22 0.76 -5.27
CA THR A 77 8.06 0.47 -4.10
C THR A 77 8.62 -0.95 -4.13
N ALA A 78 7.79 -1.96 -4.41
CA ALA A 78 8.23 -3.34 -4.55
C ALA A 78 9.24 -3.52 -5.70
N LEU A 79 9.06 -2.80 -6.81
CA LEU A 79 10.01 -2.78 -7.92
C LEU A 79 11.36 -2.18 -7.53
N SER A 80 11.35 -1.04 -6.82
CA SER A 80 12.57 -0.39 -6.32
C SER A 80 13.36 -1.26 -5.34
N LEU A 81 12.67 -2.05 -4.51
CA LEU A 81 13.29 -3.00 -3.58
C LEU A 81 13.79 -4.27 -4.28
N CYS A 82 13.32 -4.56 -5.50
CA CYS A 82 13.56 -5.84 -6.15
C CYS A 82 14.96 -5.99 -6.75
N GLY A 83 15.48 -4.91 -7.35
CA GLY A 83 16.76 -4.89 -8.06
C GLY A 83 16.83 -5.83 -9.28
N GLY A 84 17.82 -5.62 -10.16
CA GLY A 84 18.14 -6.53 -11.28
C GLY A 84 17.60 -6.12 -12.65
N GLU A 85 17.88 -6.93 -13.68
CA GLU A 85 17.56 -6.62 -15.09
C GLU A 85 16.03 -6.61 -15.37
N GLU A 86 15.27 -7.47 -14.69
CA GLU A 86 13.81 -7.52 -14.78
C GLU A 86 13.14 -6.23 -14.28
N MET A 87 13.80 -5.47 -13.39
CA MET A 87 13.29 -4.19 -12.88
C MET A 87 13.05 -3.19 -14.02
N GLY A 88 13.95 -3.13 -15.00
CA GLY A 88 13.83 -2.21 -16.14
C GLY A 88 12.59 -2.49 -16.99
N LYS A 89 12.29 -3.77 -17.22
CA LYS A 89 11.10 -4.22 -17.95
C LYS A 89 9.82 -3.87 -17.20
N TRP A 90 9.74 -4.22 -15.92
CA TRP A 90 8.53 -4.02 -15.12
C TRP A 90 8.25 -2.56 -14.77
N SER A 91 9.29 -1.76 -14.54
CA SER A 91 9.16 -0.32 -14.35
C SER A 91 8.65 0.38 -15.61
N ALA A 92 9.19 0.06 -16.79
CA ALA A 92 8.70 0.62 -18.05
C ALA A 92 7.24 0.24 -18.33
N LEU A 93 6.86 -1.02 -18.06
CA LEU A 93 5.47 -1.48 -18.15
C LEU A 93 4.56 -0.73 -17.19
N PHE A 94 4.97 -0.58 -15.93
CA PHE A 94 4.20 0.14 -14.91
C PHE A 94 3.99 1.60 -15.28
N THR A 95 5.06 2.32 -15.64
CA THR A 95 4.97 3.76 -15.99
C THR A 95 4.05 3.97 -17.18
N ARG A 96 4.12 3.10 -18.19
CA ARG A 96 3.20 3.17 -19.33
C ARG A 96 1.75 2.94 -18.91
N TRP A 97 1.50 1.87 -18.16
CA TRP A 97 0.15 1.55 -17.69
C TRP A 97 -0.40 2.65 -16.76
N LEU A 98 0.44 3.25 -15.92
CA LEU A 98 0.05 4.36 -15.04
C LEU A 98 -0.32 5.60 -15.86
N ALA A 99 0.44 5.93 -16.91
CA ALA A 99 0.11 7.03 -17.81
C ALA A 99 -1.22 6.78 -18.56
N ASP A 100 -1.49 5.53 -18.96
CA ASP A 100 -2.75 5.16 -19.60
C ASP A 100 -3.94 5.29 -18.60
N LEU A 101 -3.71 4.98 -17.31
CA LEU A 101 -4.71 5.09 -16.24
C LEU A 101 -5.01 6.56 -15.85
N THR A 102 -3.99 7.41 -15.84
CA THR A 102 -4.11 8.82 -15.43
C THR A 102 -4.43 9.77 -16.58
N GLY A 103 -4.30 9.31 -17.83
CA GLY A 103 -4.60 10.06 -19.03
C GLY A 103 -6.05 10.54 -19.09
N GLU A 104 -6.24 11.84 -19.34
CA GLU A 104 -7.57 12.49 -19.41
C GLU A 104 -8.40 12.02 -20.63
N GLU A 105 -7.74 11.50 -21.68
CA GLU A 105 -8.36 11.23 -22.98
C GLU A 105 -9.26 9.98 -23.02
N SER A 106 -9.16 9.10 -22.03
CA SER A 106 -9.73 7.75 -22.12
C SER A 106 -11.09 7.57 -21.42
N GLY A 107 -11.55 8.54 -20.62
CA GLY A 107 -12.72 8.35 -19.75
C GLY A 107 -12.57 7.18 -18.76
N GLN A 108 -11.35 6.62 -18.64
CA GLN A 108 -10.99 5.49 -17.78
C GLN A 108 -10.30 5.96 -16.49
N ASN A 109 -10.47 7.22 -16.10
CA ASN A 109 -10.11 7.72 -14.78
C ASN A 109 -11.36 7.79 -13.87
N PRO A 110 -11.96 6.64 -13.46
CA PRO A 110 -13.17 6.63 -12.64
C PRO A 110 -12.94 7.17 -11.22
N SER A 111 -11.68 7.36 -10.82
CA SER A 111 -11.26 7.66 -9.44
C SER A 111 -10.45 8.95 -9.27
N ASN A 112 -10.24 9.73 -10.34
CA ASN A 112 -9.42 10.96 -10.33
C ASN A 112 -8.02 10.74 -9.73
N ILE A 113 -7.41 9.57 -10.01
CA ILE A 113 -6.08 9.22 -9.51
C ILE A 113 -5.08 10.10 -10.25
N ARG A 114 -4.26 10.83 -9.49
CA ARG A 114 -3.15 11.62 -10.05
C ARG A 114 -1.86 10.83 -9.92
N GLU A 115 -1.07 10.83 -10.98
CA GLU A 115 0.26 10.21 -10.98
C GLU A 115 1.12 10.73 -9.81
N GLU A 116 1.06 12.04 -9.53
CA GLU A 116 1.77 12.69 -8.43
C GLU A 116 1.49 12.03 -7.07
N GLN A 117 0.23 11.68 -6.77
CA GLN A 117 -0.14 11.06 -5.50
C GLN A 117 0.51 9.68 -5.35
N VAL A 118 0.57 8.90 -6.44
CA VAL A 118 1.18 7.56 -6.43
C VAL A 118 2.67 7.65 -6.10
N TRP A 119 3.38 8.60 -6.72
CA TRP A 119 4.81 8.81 -6.47
C TRP A 119 5.09 9.41 -5.09
N GLU A 120 4.22 10.28 -4.60
CA GLU A 120 4.30 10.79 -3.22
C GLU A 120 4.12 9.68 -2.20
N THR A 121 3.05 8.89 -2.29
CA THR A 121 2.82 7.76 -1.38
C THR A 121 3.96 6.72 -1.47
N SER A 122 4.46 6.42 -2.66
CA SER A 122 5.58 5.48 -2.83
C SER A 122 6.85 5.97 -2.13
N ARG A 123 7.11 7.28 -2.18
CA ARG A 123 8.23 7.92 -1.48
C ARG A 123 8.08 7.84 0.03
N ASP A 124 6.87 8.06 0.56
CA ASP A 124 6.60 7.97 2.01
C ASP A 124 6.83 6.54 2.54
N ILE A 125 6.41 5.54 1.76
CA ILE A 125 6.67 4.12 2.06
C ILE A 125 8.18 3.85 2.04
N LEU A 126 8.89 4.30 1.00
CA LEU A 126 10.35 4.12 0.89
C LEU A 126 11.12 4.82 2.03
N ALA A 127 10.70 6.03 2.42
CA ALA A 127 11.30 6.74 3.54
C ALA A 127 11.17 5.96 4.86
N SER A 128 10.06 5.22 5.04
CA SER A 128 9.87 4.34 6.20
C SER A 128 10.84 3.15 6.18
N TYR A 129 11.09 2.56 5.00
CA TYR A 129 12.12 1.52 4.85
C TYR A 129 13.54 2.05 5.09
N ASP A 130 13.87 3.24 4.58
CA ASP A 130 15.17 3.87 4.81
C ASP A 130 15.40 4.15 6.29
N PHE A 131 14.36 4.60 6.99
CA PHE A 131 14.39 4.78 8.44
C PHE A 131 14.60 3.44 9.17
N ALA A 132 13.85 2.39 8.81
CA ALA A 132 13.99 1.05 9.39
C ALA A 132 15.42 0.52 9.24
N LYS A 133 16.03 0.74 8.07
CA LYS A 133 17.42 0.37 7.79
C LYS A 133 18.43 1.12 8.66
N GLN A 134 18.18 2.41 8.97
CA GLN A 134 19.06 3.21 9.85
C GLN A 134 19.04 2.72 11.30
N ILE A 135 17.90 2.21 11.78
CA ILE A 135 17.77 1.68 13.14
C ILE A 135 18.13 0.19 13.27
N GLY A 136 18.60 -0.42 12.18
CA GLY A 136 19.07 -1.81 12.17
C GLY A 136 17.95 -2.85 12.25
N LEU A 137 16.72 -2.49 11.90
CA LEU A 137 15.68 -3.46 11.62
C LEU A 137 15.93 -4.09 10.24
N PRO A 138 15.60 -5.39 10.06
CA PRO A 138 15.78 -6.08 8.78
C PRO A 138 15.03 -5.39 7.63
#